data_AF-A0A966PMR4-F1
#
_entry.id   AF-A0A966PMR4-F1
#
_cell.length_a   1.000
_cell.length_b   1.000
_cell.length_c   1.000
_cell.angle_alpha   90.00
_cell.angle_beta   90.00
_cell.angle_gamma   90.00
#
_symmetry.space_group_name_H-M   'P 1'
#
loop_
_entity.id
_entity.type
_entity.pdbx_description
1 polymer ?
#
loop_
_entity_poly.entity_id
_entity_poly.type
_entity_poly.pdbx_seq_one_letter_code
_entity_poly.pdbx_strand_id
1 'polypeptide(L)'
;MSATESSISATRNLSARAKHITAREIALYAERTAGSRRANERARKVLPLGVPSSFQAYDPHPIVVKRADAAYMWDVDDNEYVDYDMGFGALFSGHINPVVRRAVDEQLANGTLFVTPCELNAEVAELLGERYGLPMWRFTNSGTEATMDAIRVARGATGRDKIVKVEGGYHGHHDEVMISMKPKLEDAGPADNPTP
;
A
#
# COMPACT_ATOMS: atom_id res chain seq x y z
N MET A 1 16.68 -39.08 -25.08
CA MET A 1 15.86 -38.19 -24.23
C MET A 1 16.13 -36.77 -24.68
N SER A 2 15.12 -36.13 -25.27
CA SER A 2 15.26 -34.80 -25.87
C SER A 2 15.48 -33.74 -24.79
N ALA A 3 16.23 -32.68 -25.08
CA ALA A 3 16.42 -31.53 -24.18
C ALA A 3 15.09 -30.94 -23.68
N THR A 4 14.02 -31.06 -24.48
CA THR A 4 12.66 -30.66 -24.11
C THR A 4 12.06 -31.53 -23.00
N GLU A 5 12.25 -32.85 -23.00
CA GLU A 5 11.75 -33.74 -21.94
C GLU A 5 12.46 -33.51 -20.60
N SER A 6 13.77 -33.21 -20.65
CA SER A 6 14.57 -32.88 -19.47
C SER A 6 14.13 -31.57 -18.81
N SER A 7 13.85 -30.53 -19.61
CA SER A 7 13.36 -29.23 -19.12
C SER A 7 11.94 -29.31 -18.49
N ILE A 8 11.05 -30.10 -19.09
CA ILE A 8 9.68 -30.32 -18.58
C ILE A 8 9.71 -31.12 -17.26
N SER A 9 10.59 -32.12 -17.16
CA SER A 9 10.79 -32.90 -15.93
C SER A 9 11.36 -32.05 -14.79
N ALA A 10 12.37 -31.22 -15.08
CA ALA A 10 12.95 -30.28 -14.12
C ALA A 10 11.92 -29.23 -13.64
N THR A 11 11.08 -28.71 -14.54
CA THR A 11 10.04 -27.73 -14.21
C THR A 11 8.91 -28.35 -13.37
N ARG A 12 8.50 -29.59 -13.68
CA ARG A 12 7.54 -30.36 -12.86
C ARG A 12 8.08 -30.61 -11.46
N ASN A 13 9.39 -30.88 -11.33
CA ASN A 13 10.06 -31.04 -10.04
C ASN A 13 10.05 -29.72 -9.23
N LEU A 14 10.34 -28.57 -9.86
CA LEU A 14 10.26 -27.26 -9.21
C LEU A 14 8.85 -26.90 -8.75
N SER A 15 7.83 -27.12 -9.59
CA SER A 15 6.43 -26.84 -9.22
C SER A 15 5.96 -27.71 -8.05
N ALA A 16 6.30 -29.00 -8.06
CA ALA A 16 5.96 -29.90 -6.96
C ALA A 16 6.65 -29.50 -5.65
N ARG A 17 7.94 -29.14 -5.72
CA ARG A 17 8.70 -28.64 -4.55
C ARG A 17 8.13 -27.33 -4.02
N ALA A 18 7.79 -26.38 -4.90
CA ALA A 18 7.17 -25.13 -4.51
C ALA A 18 5.86 -25.38 -3.75
N LYS A 19 4.97 -26.23 -4.27
CA LYS A 19 3.72 -26.60 -3.59
C LYS A 19 3.96 -27.22 -2.22
N HIS A 20 4.95 -28.11 -2.09
CA HIS A 20 5.29 -28.71 -0.80
C HIS A 20 5.80 -27.68 0.21
N ILE A 21 6.70 -26.78 -0.21
CA ILE A 21 7.20 -25.69 0.64
C ILE A 21 6.04 -24.77 1.04
N THR A 22 5.21 -24.34 0.09
CA THR A 22 4.04 -23.49 0.37
C THR A 22 3.11 -24.13 1.38
N ALA A 23 2.77 -25.42 1.24
CA ALA A 23 1.92 -26.11 2.21
C ALA A 23 2.53 -26.15 3.62
N ARG A 24 3.84 -26.44 3.72
CA ARG A 24 4.58 -26.42 4.98
C ARG A 24 4.58 -25.04 5.62
N GLU A 25 4.93 -24.00 4.87
CA GLU A 25 5.02 -22.63 5.37
C GLU A 25 3.64 -22.06 5.76
N ILE A 26 2.58 -22.38 5.02
CA ILE A 26 1.20 -21.99 5.39
C ILE A 26 0.79 -22.65 6.71
N ALA A 27 1.13 -23.93 6.93
CA ALA A 27 0.82 -24.61 8.18
C ALA A 27 1.58 -23.97 9.36
N LEU A 28 2.89 -23.73 9.20
CA LEU A 28 3.71 -23.05 10.21
C LEU A 28 3.21 -21.63 10.49
N TYR A 29 2.85 -20.88 9.45
CA TYR A 29 2.27 -19.55 9.57
C TYR A 29 0.96 -19.59 10.39
N ALA A 30 0.04 -20.50 10.07
CA ALA A 30 -1.25 -20.62 10.74
C ALA A 30 -1.13 -21.05 12.21
N GLU A 31 -0.11 -21.84 12.55
CA GLU A 31 0.23 -22.21 13.93
C GLU A 31 0.76 -21.00 14.70
N ARG A 32 1.75 -20.28 14.13
CA ARG A 32 2.39 -19.12 14.78
C ARG A 32 1.48 -17.91 14.95
N THR A 33 0.44 -17.78 14.14
CA THR A 33 -0.44 -16.59 14.07
C THR A 33 -1.89 -16.88 14.48
N ALA A 34 -2.08 -17.81 15.42
CA ALA A 34 -3.40 -18.28 15.83
C ALA A 34 -4.28 -17.17 16.47
N GLY A 35 -3.68 -16.21 17.18
CA GLY A 35 -4.33 -15.02 17.71
C GLY A 35 -4.73 -14.05 16.61
N SER A 36 -3.86 -13.84 15.62
CA SER A 36 -4.18 -13.05 14.43
C SER A 36 -5.38 -13.64 13.67
N ARG A 37 -5.45 -14.97 13.52
CA ARG A 37 -6.62 -15.66 12.95
C ARG A 37 -7.91 -15.31 13.70
N ARG A 38 -7.93 -15.51 15.03
CA ARG A 38 -9.09 -15.18 15.88
C ARG A 38 -9.48 -13.71 15.78
N ALA A 39 -8.50 -12.82 15.73
CA ALA A 39 -8.72 -11.39 15.60
C ALA A 39 -9.32 -11.01 14.23
N ASN A 40 -8.84 -11.61 13.13
CA ASN A 40 -9.42 -11.40 11.80
C ASN A 40 -10.82 -12.02 11.69
N GLU A 41 -11.07 -13.21 12.23
CA GLU A 41 -12.41 -13.82 12.30
C GLU A 41 -13.41 -12.94 13.05
N ARG A 42 -12.99 -12.33 14.16
CA ARG A 42 -13.79 -11.32 14.86
C ARG A 42 -14.03 -10.10 13.98
N ALA A 43 -13.00 -9.57 13.33
CA ALA A 43 -13.09 -8.39 12.47
C ALA A 43 -14.00 -8.62 11.25
N ARG A 44 -13.99 -9.82 10.66
CA ARG A 44 -14.85 -10.20 9.50
C ARG A 44 -16.34 -10.04 9.78
N LYS A 45 -16.76 -10.00 11.04
CA LYS A 45 -18.16 -9.74 11.44
C LYS A 45 -18.58 -8.29 11.22
N VAL A 46 -17.62 -7.37 11.13
CA VAL A 46 -17.87 -5.91 11.09
C VAL A 46 -17.08 -5.18 9.99
N LEU A 47 -16.09 -5.83 9.38
CA LEU A 47 -15.30 -5.31 8.27
C LEU A 47 -15.33 -6.31 7.11
N PRO A 48 -15.56 -5.88 5.86
CA PRO A 48 -15.37 -6.73 4.68
C PRO A 48 -13.97 -7.34 4.70
N LEU A 49 -13.87 -8.66 4.50
CA LEU A 49 -12.61 -9.42 4.58
C LEU A 49 -11.85 -9.31 5.93
N GLY A 50 -12.44 -8.67 6.94
CA GLY A 50 -11.84 -8.46 8.25
C GLY A 50 -10.73 -7.39 8.28
N VAL A 51 -10.69 -6.49 7.29
CA VAL A 51 -9.68 -5.43 7.17
C VAL A 51 -10.28 -4.11 6.68
N PRO A 52 -9.71 -2.95 7.06
CA PRO A 52 -10.15 -1.66 6.55
C PRO A 52 -9.65 -1.34 5.13
N SER A 53 -8.58 -1.99 4.67
CA SER A 53 -8.04 -1.85 3.31
C SER A 53 -7.88 -3.21 2.65
N SER A 54 -8.30 -3.36 1.39
CA SER A 54 -8.15 -4.61 0.65
C SER A 54 -6.70 -5.04 0.46
N PHE A 55 -5.75 -4.10 0.50
CA PHE A 55 -4.31 -4.39 0.46
C PHE A 55 -3.80 -5.14 1.71
N GLN A 56 -4.57 -5.11 2.80
CA GLN A 56 -4.25 -5.84 4.03
C GLN A 56 -4.86 -7.24 4.06
N ALA A 57 -5.70 -7.60 3.09
CA ALA A 57 -6.31 -8.93 3.01
C ALA A 57 -5.39 -9.90 2.27
N TYR A 58 -5.10 -11.04 2.91
CA TYR A 58 -4.44 -12.18 2.27
C TYR A 58 -4.79 -13.48 2.99
N ASP A 59 -4.63 -14.59 2.29
CA ASP A 59 -4.88 -15.94 2.81
C ASP A 59 -3.68 -16.47 3.64
N PRO A 60 -3.92 -17.32 4.65
CA PRO A 60 -5.24 -17.75 5.14
C PRO A 60 -5.95 -16.67 5.99
N HIS A 61 -5.17 -15.76 6.59
CA HIS A 61 -5.62 -14.59 7.33
C HIS A 61 -4.44 -13.63 7.51
N PRO A 62 -4.68 -12.31 7.61
CA PRO A 62 -3.60 -11.38 7.89
C PRO A 62 -3.09 -11.44 9.33
N ILE A 63 -1.81 -11.14 9.53
CA ILE A 63 -1.29 -10.82 10.86
C ILE A 63 -2.03 -9.60 11.39
N VAL A 64 -2.31 -9.59 12.69
CA VAL A 64 -2.89 -8.43 13.37
C VAL A 64 -1.81 -7.80 14.21
N VAL A 65 -1.37 -6.61 13.83
CA VAL A 65 -0.28 -5.89 14.52
C VAL A 65 -0.76 -5.40 15.88
N LYS A 66 0.04 -5.68 16.92
CA LYS A 66 -0.18 -5.22 18.30
C LYS A 66 0.61 -3.94 18.60
N ARG A 67 1.86 -3.87 18.14
CA ARG A 67 2.75 -2.72 18.34
C ARG A 67 3.82 -2.67 17.26
N ALA A 68 4.44 -1.50 17.10
CA ALA A 68 5.57 -1.30 16.21
C ALA A 68 6.51 -0.25 16.82
N ASP A 69 7.81 -0.35 16.52
CA ASP A 69 8.85 0.57 16.98
C ASP A 69 10.05 0.52 16.03
N ALA A 70 10.58 1.68 15.65
CA ALA A 70 11.61 1.81 14.61
C ALA A 70 11.28 1.03 13.33
N ALA A 71 12.05 -0.01 13.00
CA ALA A 71 11.85 -0.86 11.82
C ALA A 71 11.18 -2.20 12.17
N TYR A 72 10.60 -2.33 13.36
CA TYR A 72 10.08 -3.60 13.87
C TYR A 72 8.57 -3.54 14.13
N MET A 73 7.90 -4.66 13.87
CA MET A 73 6.49 -4.88 14.21
C MET A 73 6.34 -6.15 15.03
N TRP A 74 5.36 -6.14 15.93
CA TRP A 74 4.96 -7.32 16.68
C TRP A 74 3.46 -7.54 16.50
N ASP A 75 3.08 -8.77 16.15
CA ASP A 75 1.68 -9.15 16.04
C ASP A 75 1.05 -9.42 17.43
N VAL A 76 -0.25 -9.74 17.44
CA VAL A 76 -1.00 -10.12 18.65
C VAL A 76 -0.55 -11.45 19.26
N ASP A 77 0.25 -12.23 18.54
CA ASP A 77 0.85 -13.50 18.97
C ASP A 77 2.31 -13.32 19.46
N ASP A 78 2.80 -12.08 19.57
CA ASP A 78 4.16 -11.72 19.97
C ASP A 78 5.27 -12.14 18.98
N ASN A 79 4.92 -12.50 17.74
CA ASN A 79 5.91 -12.67 16.69
C ASN A 79 6.52 -11.32 16.32
N GLU A 80 7.85 -11.26 16.23
CA GLU A 80 8.60 -10.08 15.79
C GLU A 80 8.91 -10.17 14.28
N TYR A 81 8.76 -9.04 13.60
CA TYR A 81 9.02 -8.86 12.18
C TYR A 81 9.88 -7.62 11.96
N VAL A 82 10.81 -7.70 11.00
CA VAL A 82 11.39 -6.50 10.39
C VAL A 82 10.41 -6.00 9.34
N ASP A 83 9.92 -4.78 9.49
CA ASP A 83 8.97 -4.15 8.58
C ASP A 83 9.71 -3.62 7.34
N TYR A 84 9.56 -4.33 6.24
CA TYR A 84 10.04 -3.86 4.93
C TYR A 84 8.95 -3.15 4.12
N ASP A 85 7.68 -3.23 4.54
CA ASP A 85 6.58 -2.55 3.87
C ASP A 85 6.60 -1.06 4.20
N MET A 86 6.91 -0.72 5.46
CA MET A 86 7.07 0.66 5.96
C MET A 86 5.92 1.58 5.51
N GLY A 87 4.69 1.07 5.65
CA GLY A 87 3.48 1.79 5.23
C GLY A 87 3.42 2.06 3.73
N PHE A 88 3.86 1.12 2.89
CA PHE A 88 4.02 1.31 1.45
C PHE A 88 4.93 2.50 1.10
N GLY A 89 5.96 2.72 1.92
CA GLY A 89 6.88 3.85 1.81
C GLY A 89 6.44 5.14 2.51
N ALA A 90 5.19 5.25 2.98
CA ALA A 90 4.72 6.44 3.70
C ALA A 90 5.38 6.62 5.07
N LEU A 91 5.80 5.51 5.71
CA LEU A 91 6.50 5.52 7.00
C LEU A 91 8.02 5.39 6.82
N PHE A 92 8.59 6.03 5.79
CA PHE A 92 10.02 5.94 5.48
C PHE A 92 10.95 6.18 6.69
N SER A 93 10.56 7.04 7.63
CA SER A 93 11.35 7.39 8.82
C SER A 93 11.27 6.39 9.98
N GLY A 94 10.57 5.27 9.84
CA GLY A 94 10.35 4.32 10.94
C GLY A 94 9.08 4.59 11.75
N HIS A 95 8.61 3.55 12.43
CA HIS A 95 7.60 3.63 13.48
C HIS A 95 8.14 4.44 14.65
N ILE A 96 7.31 5.31 15.23
CA ILE A 96 7.62 6.11 16.44
C ILE A 96 8.96 6.88 16.30
N ASN A 97 9.20 7.48 15.14
CA ASN A 97 10.39 8.32 14.97
C ASN A 97 10.40 9.45 16.03
N PRO A 98 11.47 9.60 16.84
CA PRO A 98 11.47 10.51 18.00
C PRO A 98 11.37 11.99 17.60
N VAL A 99 11.77 12.37 16.39
CA VAL A 99 11.61 13.73 15.88
C VAL A 99 10.15 13.99 15.51
N VAL A 100 9.53 13.08 14.76
CA VAL A 100 8.11 13.18 14.38
C VAL A 100 7.22 13.15 15.62
N ARG A 101 7.50 12.25 16.56
CA ARG A 101 6.74 12.12 17.81
C ARG A 101 6.74 13.43 18.60
N ARG A 102 7.92 14.05 18.75
CA ARG A 102 8.06 15.33 19.46
C ARG A 102 7.26 16.44 18.80
N ALA A 103 7.33 16.57 17.48
CA ALA A 103 6.57 17.58 16.74
C ALA A 103 5.06 17.40 16.92
N VAL A 104 4.57 16.16 16.90
CA VAL A 104 3.16 15.85 17.18
C VAL A 104 2.79 16.21 18.62
N ASP A 105 3.60 15.83 19.60
CA ASP A 105 3.35 16.14 21.03
C ASP A 105 3.29 17.65 21.29
N GLU A 106 4.19 18.42 20.68
CA GLU A 106 4.20 19.88 20.78
C GLU A 106 2.95 20.49 20.12
N GLN A 107 2.53 20.01 18.95
CA GLN A 107 1.32 20.49 18.29
C GLN A 107 0.05 20.17 19.10
N LEU A 108 -0.01 19.02 19.78
CA LEU A 108 -1.15 18.64 20.62
C LEU A 108 -1.37 19.60 21.79
N ALA A 109 -0.35 20.34 22.23
CA ALA A 109 -0.52 21.40 23.23
C ALA A 109 -1.25 22.65 22.66
N ASN A 110 -1.27 22.81 21.34
CA ASN A 110 -1.85 23.97 20.64
C ASN A 110 -3.19 23.66 19.94
N GLY A 111 -3.54 22.38 19.78
CA GLY A 111 -4.77 21.90 19.13
C GLY A 111 -4.55 21.29 17.74
N THR A 112 -5.59 20.66 17.17
CA THR A 112 -5.46 19.78 15.99
C THR A 112 -6.21 20.25 14.74
N LEU A 113 -7.42 20.80 14.87
CA LEU A 113 -8.26 21.22 13.74
C LEU A 113 -8.83 22.61 14.01
N PHE A 114 -8.24 23.63 13.38
CA PHE A 114 -8.62 25.02 13.60
C PHE A 114 -9.73 25.52 12.68
N VAL A 115 -10.00 24.83 11.55
CA VAL A 115 -10.94 25.28 10.49
C VAL A 115 -10.57 26.65 9.88
N THR A 116 -9.39 27.18 10.23
CA THR A 116 -8.80 28.43 9.77
C THR A 116 -7.28 28.22 9.59
N PRO A 117 -6.60 28.99 8.73
CA PRO A 117 -5.16 28.82 8.49
C PRO A 117 -4.29 29.02 9.74
N CYS A 118 -3.11 28.40 9.75
CA CYS A 118 -2.03 28.64 10.72
C CYS A 118 -0.68 28.83 10.01
N GLU A 119 0.29 29.42 10.71
CA GLU A 119 1.64 29.71 10.16
C GLU A 119 2.34 28.47 9.58
N LEU A 120 2.13 27.29 10.18
CA LEU A 120 2.68 26.03 9.69
C LEU A 120 2.25 25.70 8.25
N ASN A 121 1.10 26.24 7.78
CA ASN A 121 0.68 26.03 6.40
C ASN A 121 1.66 26.67 5.39
N ALA A 122 2.14 27.88 5.68
CA ALA A 122 3.10 28.57 4.83
C ALA A 122 4.49 27.93 4.94
N GLU A 123 4.94 27.66 6.16
CA GLU A 123 6.25 27.02 6.43
C GLU A 123 6.41 25.69 5.67
N VAL A 124 5.39 24.82 5.71
CA VAL A 124 5.42 23.54 4.98
C VAL A 124 5.43 23.77 3.46
N ALA A 125 4.66 24.75 2.95
CA ALA A 125 4.63 25.05 1.52
C ALA A 125 5.96 25.60 1.01
N GLU A 126 6.66 26.41 1.80
CA GLU A 126 7.99 26.94 1.49
C GLU A 126 9.02 25.80 1.42
N LEU A 127 9.05 24.90 2.41
CA LEU A 127 9.93 23.73 2.41
C LEU A 127 9.71 22.81 1.19
N LEU A 128 8.46 22.64 0.77
CA LEU A 128 8.13 21.88 -0.45
C LEU A 128 8.57 22.62 -1.71
N GLY A 129 8.41 23.95 -1.75
CA GLY A 129 8.87 24.80 -2.85
C GLY A 129 10.38 24.73 -3.04
N GLU A 130 11.16 24.80 -1.95
CA GLU A 130 12.61 24.63 -1.98
C GLU A 130 13.02 23.22 -2.45
N ARG A 131 12.33 22.18 -1.96
CA ARG A 131 12.67 20.78 -2.26
C ARG A 131 12.36 20.37 -3.69
N TYR A 132 11.22 20.80 -4.24
CA TYR A 132 10.69 20.31 -5.52
C TYR A 132 10.67 21.37 -6.62
N GLY A 133 10.97 22.64 -6.32
CA GLY A 133 11.05 23.72 -7.31
C GLY A 133 9.70 24.17 -7.87
N LEU A 134 8.58 23.86 -7.20
CA LEU A 134 7.24 24.27 -7.60
C LEU A 134 6.76 25.47 -6.75
N PRO A 135 6.13 26.48 -7.36
CA PRO A 135 5.89 27.77 -6.71
C PRO A 135 4.64 27.82 -5.81
N MET A 136 3.70 26.88 -5.95
CA MET A 136 2.43 26.89 -5.22
C MET A 136 2.01 25.49 -4.83
N TRP A 137 1.42 25.37 -3.65
CA TRP A 137 1.04 24.09 -3.04
C TRP A 137 -0.38 24.13 -2.50
N ARG A 138 -1.06 22.99 -2.58
CA ARG A 138 -2.30 22.70 -1.87
C ARG A 138 -2.17 21.33 -1.22
N PHE A 139 -2.61 21.22 0.03
CA PHE A 139 -2.54 19.99 0.79
C PHE A 139 -3.83 19.19 0.65
N THR A 140 -3.68 17.87 0.68
CA THR A 140 -4.78 16.89 0.71
C THR A 140 -4.50 15.87 1.81
N ASN A 141 -5.46 15.00 2.09
CA ASN A 141 -5.35 13.97 3.12
C ASN A 141 -4.86 12.63 2.56
N SER A 142 -4.77 12.50 1.23
CA SER A 142 -4.30 11.30 0.57
C SER A 142 -3.74 11.57 -0.83
N GLY A 143 -2.96 10.62 -1.34
CA GLY A 143 -2.52 10.62 -2.74
C GLY A 143 -3.67 10.49 -3.73
N THR A 144 -4.77 9.82 -3.36
CA THR A 144 -6.01 9.78 -4.17
C THR A 144 -6.60 11.18 -4.33
N GLU A 145 -6.76 11.93 -3.24
CA GLU A 145 -7.30 13.30 -3.33
C GLU A 145 -6.39 14.20 -4.16
N ALA A 146 -5.07 14.02 -4.05
CA ALA A 146 -4.10 14.78 -4.83
C ALA A 146 -4.26 14.53 -6.35
N THR A 147 -4.47 13.28 -6.78
CA THR A 147 -4.67 12.95 -8.20
C THR A 147 -6.05 13.38 -8.70
N MET A 148 -7.09 13.27 -7.87
CA MET A 148 -8.42 13.82 -8.17
C MET A 148 -8.37 15.32 -8.44
N ASP A 149 -7.73 16.08 -7.53
CA ASP A 149 -7.59 17.53 -7.67
C ASP A 149 -6.72 17.90 -8.88
N ALA A 150 -5.61 17.19 -9.11
CA ALA A 150 -4.75 17.43 -10.27
C ALA A 150 -5.51 17.24 -11.60
N ILE A 151 -6.29 16.16 -11.73
CA ILE A 151 -7.13 15.92 -12.91
C ILE A 151 -8.19 17.02 -13.04
N ARG A 152 -8.84 17.40 -11.94
CA ARG A 152 -9.88 18.44 -11.94
C ARG A 152 -9.33 19.80 -12.40
N VAL A 153 -8.16 20.18 -11.91
CA VAL A 153 -7.46 21.42 -12.30
C VAL A 153 -7.02 21.36 -13.76
N ALA A 154 -6.44 20.25 -14.21
CA ALA A 154 -6.01 20.08 -15.60
C ALA A 154 -7.19 20.20 -16.58
N ARG A 155 -8.33 19.59 -16.27
CA ARG A 155 -9.57 19.74 -17.05
C ARG A 155 -10.04 21.20 -17.06
N GLY A 156 -10.07 21.85 -15.90
CA GLY A 156 -10.48 23.25 -15.78
C GLY A 156 -9.60 24.22 -16.57
N ALA A 157 -8.28 24.00 -16.57
CA ALA A 157 -7.32 24.84 -17.28
C ALA A 157 -7.30 24.61 -18.80
N THR A 158 -7.57 23.38 -19.25
CA THR A 158 -7.44 23.01 -20.68
C THR A 158 -8.76 22.92 -21.43
N GLY A 159 -9.89 22.77 -20.72
CA GLY A 159 -11.19 22.47 -21.31
C GLY A 159 -11.31 21.09 -21.96
N ARG A 160 -10.38 20.16 -21.65
CA ARG A 160 -10.34 18.81 -22.23
C ARG A 160 -10.83 17.78 -21.21
N ASP A 161 -11.64 16.82 -21.65
CA ASP A 161 -12.22 15.82 -20.75
C ASP A 161 -11.33 14.58 -20.54
N LYS A 162 -10.58 14.20 -21.58
CA LYS A 162 -9.80 12.96 -21.63
C LYS A 162 -8.44 13.14 -20.96
N ILE A 163 -8.02 12.10 -20.24
CA ILE A 163 -6.66 11.96 -19.69
C ILE A 163 -5.96 10.77 -20.36
N VAL A 164 -4.64 10.76 -20.33
CA VAL A 164 -3.83 9.60 -20.71
C VAL A 164 -3.38 8.92 -19.42
N LYS A 165 -3.60 7.60 -19.34
CA LYS A 165 -3.20 6.76 -18.20
C LYS A 165 -2.44 5.56 -18.72
N VAL A 166 -1.31 5.25 -18.10
CA VAL A 166 -0.49 4.09 -18.46
C VAL A 166 -1.06 2.84 -17.78
N GLU A 167 -1.24 1.76 -18.53
CA GLU A 167 -1.65 0.47 -17.96
C GLU A 167 -0.69 0.03 -16.85
N GLY A 168 -1.23 -0.60 -15.79
CA GLY A 168 -0.43 -0.99 -14.62
C GLY A 168 -0.23 0.12 -13.58
N GLY A 169 -0.38 1.38 -13.98
CA GLY A 169 -0.26 2.53 -13.06
C GLY A 169 -1.37 2.56 -12.01
N TYR A 170 -1.00 2.79 -10.74
CA TYR A 170 -1.90 3.04 -9.63
C TYR A 170 -1.82 4.52 -9.23
N HIS A 171 -2.97 5.22 -9.27
CA HIS A 171 -3.06 6.66 -8.97
C HIS A 171 -4.17 6.98 -7.96
N GLY A 172 -4.48 6.04 -7.07
CA GLY A 172 -5.54 6.16 -6.08
C GLY A 172 -6.82 5.43 -6.47
N HIS A 173 -7.79 5.43 -5.57
CA HIS A 173 -9.03 4.64 -5.68
C HIS A 173 -10.24 5.42 -6.20
N HIS A 174 -10.11 6.11 -7.33
CA HIS A 174 -11.21 6.86 -7.95
C HIS A 174 -11.40 6.49 -9.44
N ASP A 175 -12.62 6.67 -9.94
CA ASP A 175 -13.11 6.07 -11.18
C ASP A 175 -12.22 6.34 -12.40
N GLU A 176 -11.67 7.55 -12.54
CA GLU A 176 -10.87 7.92 -13.72
C GLU A 176 -9.54 7.17 -13.84
N VAL A 177 -9.02 6.65 -12.73
CA VAL A 177 -7.69 6.01 -12.70
C VAL A 177 -7.73 4.56 -12.23
N MET A 178 -8.88 4.09 -11.74
CA MET A 178 -9.15 2.70 -11.33
C MET A 178 -9.48 1.77 -12.51
N ILE A 179 -8.89 2.04 -13.68
CA ILE A 179 -9.02 1.23 -14.90
C ILE A 179 -7.65 0.75 -15.38
N SER A 180 -7.61 -0.43 -16.00
CA SER A 180 -6.40 -1.07 -16.53
C SER A 180 -5.25 -1.11 -15.49
N MET A 181 -5.55 -1.49 -14.24
CA MET A 181 -4.54 -1.57 -13.16
C MET A 181 -3.81 -2.91 -13.11
N LYS A 182 -4.56 -4.02 -13.17
CA LYS A 182 -4.04 -5.38 -13.32
C LYS A 182 -5.03 -6.16 -14.18
N PRO A 183 -4.95 -6.06 -15.53
CA PRO A 183 -5.77 -6.90 -16.38
C PRO A 183 -5.50 -8.36 -16.06
N LYS A 184 -6.51 -9.22 -16.20
CA LYS A 184 -6.26 -10.66 -16.09
C LYS A 184 -5.28 -11.06 -17.18
N LEU A 185 -4.46 -12.08 -16.91
CA LEU A 185 -3.46 -12.52 -17.89
C LEU A 185 -4.08 -12.91 -19.24
N GLU A 186 -5.29 -13.47 -19.22
CA GLU A 186 -6.07 -13.79 -20.42
C GLU A 186 -6.53 -12.55 -21.20
N ASP A 187 -6.73 -11.43 -20.52
CA ASP A 187 -7.16 -10.16 -21.09
C ASP A 187 -5.97 -9.26 -21.48
N ALA A 188 -4.78 -9.49 -20.90
CA ALA A 188 -3.59 -8.64 -21.07
C ALA A 188 -2.95 -8.72 -22.47
N GLY A 189 -3.31 -9.73 -23.27
CA GLY A 189 -2.68 -10.00 -24.56
C GLY A 189 -1.26 -10.59 -24.45
N PRO A 190 -0.63 -10.93 -25.58
CA PRO A 190 0.73 -11.46 -25.61
C PRO A 190 1.77 -10.43 -25.15
N ALA A 191 2.85 -10.89 -24.51
CA ALA A 191 3.84 -10.03 -23.85
C ALA A 191 4.56 -9.05 -24.80
N ASP A 192 4.68 -9.40 -26.09
CA ASP A 192 5.25 -8.58 -27.16
C ASP A 192 4.20 -7.73 -27.89
N ASN A 193 2.91 -7.93 -27.62
CA ASN A 193 1.82 -7.16 -28.20
C ASN A 193 0.60 -7.13 -27.24
N PRO A 194 0.70 -6.40 -26.12
CA PRO A 194 -0.35 -6.37 -25.10
C PRO A 194 -1.65 -5.76 -25.66
N THR A 195 -2.79 -6.26 -25.17
CA THR A 195 -4.11 -5.74 -25.53
C THR A 195 -4.33 -4.40 -24.80
N PRO A 196 -4.59 -3.29 -25.52
CA PRO A 196 -4.83 -1.97 -24.91
C PRO A 196 -6.10 -1.87 -24.07
#